data_AF-A0AAN7WNW6-F1
#
_entry.id   AF-A0AAN7WNW6-F1
#
_cell.length_a   1.000
_cell.length_b   1.000
_cell.length_c   1.000
_cell.angle_alpha   90.00
_cell.angle_beta   90.00
_cell.angle_gamma   90.00
#
_symmetry.space_group_name_H-M   'P 1'
#
loop_
_entity.id
_entity.type
_entity.pdbx_description
1 polymer ?
#
loop_
_entity_poly.entity_id
_entity_poly.type
_entity_poly.pdbx_seq_one_letter_code
_entity_poly.pdbx_strand_id
1 'polypeptide(L)'
;MIQTEKQKELDLLQEQFDSLLKVHNLPILSPNDIIGTHIKDLKAYNELRDAGLRMVQMVADDKKISLKEVVDEIGYSIKDD
;
A
#
# COMPACT_ATOMS: atom_id res chain seq x y z
N MET A 1 -33.51 -24.44 17.45
CA MET A 1 -33.15 -23.10 16.94
C MET A 1 -32.79 -23.26 15.47
N ILE A 2 -33.63 -22.76 14.56
CA ILE A 2 -33.34 -22.81 13.13
C ILE A 2 -32.36 -21.67 12.87
N GLN A 3 -31.08 -21.96 12.63
CA GLN A 3 -30.19 -20.98 12.00
C GLN A 3 -30.82 -20.64 10.65
N THR A 4 -31.23 -19.39 10.49
CA THR A 4 -31.72 -18.85 9.22
C THR A 4 -30.63 -19.00 8.16
N GLU A 5 -31.03 -19.21 6.90
CA GLU A 5 -30.09 -19.42 5.78
C GLU A 5 -29.05 -18.29 5.67
N LYS A 6 -29.46 -17.05 5.94
CA LYS A 6 -28.58 -15.88 6.05
C LYS A 6 -27.51 -15.99 7.13
N GLN A 7 -27.80 -16.66 8.25
CA GLN A 7 -26.81 -16.87 9.32
C GLN A 7 -25.71 -17.82 8.84
N LYS A 8 -26.07 -18.87 8.09
CA LYS A 8 -25.09 -19.79 7.52
C LYS A 8 -24.20 -19.12 6.48
N GLU A 9 -24.77 -18.25 5.65
CA GLU A 9 -24.01 -17.45 4.69
C GLU A 9 -23.03 -16.50 5.39
N LEU A 10 -23.46 -15.87 6.48
CA LEU A 10 -22.61 -15.00 7.29
C LEU A 10 -21.44 -15.78 7.90
N ASP A 11 -21.73 -16.94 8.51
CA ASP A 11 -20.72 -17.79 9.13
C ASP A 11 -19.68 -18.25 8.09
N LEU A 12 -20.13 -18.67 6.90
CA LEU A 12 -19.25 -19.07 5.80
C LEU A 12 -18.35 -17.92 5.32
N LEU A 13 -18.91 -16.72 5.17
CA LEU A 13 -18.15 -15.55 4.73
C LEU A 13 -17.08 -15.17 5.75
N GLN A 14 -17.40 -15.30 7.04
CA GLN A 14 -16.47 -15.01 8.12
C GLN A 14 -15.32 -16.03 8.15
N GLU A 15 -15.61 -17.32 7.95
CA GLU A 15 -14.58 -18.36 7.81
C GLU A 15 -13.64 -18.11 6.61
N GLN A 16 -14.19 -17.69 5.47
CA GLN A 16 -13.40 -17.34 4.29
C GLN A 16 -12.47 -16.15 4.58
N PHE A 17 -12.98 -15.12 5.24
CA PHE A 17 -12.19 -13.96 5.63
C PHE A 17 -11.06 -14.34 6.58
N ASP A 18 -11.35 -15.13 7.61
CA ASP A 18 -10.34 -15.60 8.57
C ASP A 18 -9.26 -16.47 7.91
N SER A 19 -9.64 -17.27 6.91
CA SER A 19 -8.69 -18.05 6.10
C SER A 19 -7.75 -17.14 5.32
N LEU A 20 -8.27 -16.08 4.69
CA LEU A 20 -7.46 -15.11 3.96
C LEU A 20 -6.48 -14.37 4.87
N LEU A 21 -6.90 -13.98 6.07
CA LEU A 21 -5.99 -13.35 7.05
C LEU A 21 -4.80 -14.27 7.38
N LYS A 22 -5.06 -15.56 7.56
CA LYS A 22 -3.99 -16.55 7.83
C LYS A 22 -3.05 -16.71 6.63
N VAL A 23 -3.59 -16.80 5.41
CA VAL A 23 -2.79 -16.92 4.19
C VAL A 23 -1.84 -15.73 4.02
N HIS A 24 -2.31 -14.53 4.34
CA HIS A 24 -1.51 -13.31 4.24
C HIS A 24 -0.70 -13.00 5.51
N ASN A 25 -0.69 -13.90 6.50
CA ASN A 25 -0.03 -13.73 7.80
C ASN A 25 -0.39 -12.38 8.47
N LEU A 26 -1.64 -11.96 8.29
CA LEU A 26 -2.17 -10.73 8.86
C LEU A 26 -2.71 -11.00 10.27
N PRO A 27 -2.58 -10.03 11.19
CA PRO A 27 -3.25 -10.13 12.48
C PRO A 27 -4.77 -10.19 12.29
N ILE A 28 -5.48 -10.72 13.28
CA ILE A 28 -6.95 -10.72 13.29
C ILE A 28 -7.40 -9.25 13.36
N LEU A 29 -7.83 -8.72 12.23
CA LEU A 29 -8.26 -7.34 12.03
C LEU A 29 -9.67 -7.32 11.49
N SER A 30 -10.43 -6.26 11.80
CA SER A 30 -11.69 -6.05 11.12
C SER A 30 -11.44 -5.64 9.66
N PRO A 31 -12.36 -5.92 8.73
CA PRO A 31 -12.24 -5.45 7.35
C PRO A 31 -11.99 -3.94 7.24
N ASN A 32 -12.60 -3.15 8.12
CA ASN A 32 -12.43 -1.70 8.16
C ASN A 32 -11.01 -1.28 8.57
N ASP A 33 -10.38 -2.02 9.48
CA ASP A 33 -8.99 -1.74 9.90
C ASP A 33 -8.00 -2.02 8.77
N ILE A 34 -8.24 -3.08 7.99
CA ILE A 34 -7.41 -3.43 6.83
C ILE A 34 -7.51 -2.34 5.76
N ILE A 35 -8.73 -1.92 5.42
CA ILE A 35 -8.97 -0.84 4.46
C ILE A 35 -8.34 0.46 4.96
N GLY A 36 -8.54 0.80 6.24
CA GLY A 36 -7.97 2.01 6.85
C GLY A 36 -6.45 2.02 6.81
N THR A 37 -5.81 0.88 7.12
CA THR A 37 -4.36 0.72 7.03
C THR A 37 -3.87 0.89 5.60
N HIS A 38 -4.51 0.23 4.64
CA HIS A 38 -4.14 0.34 3.24
C HIS A 38 -4.23 1.77 2.70
N ILE A 39 -5.32 2.50 3.03
CA ILE A 39 -5.48 3.90 2.65
C ILE A 39 -4.36 4.77 3.25
N LYS A 40 -4.03 4.54 4.52
CA LYS A 40 -2.97 5.28 5.21
C LYS A 40 -1.61 5.05 4.57
N ASP A 41 -1.28 3.79 4.30
CA ASP A 41 -0.01 3.40 3.70
C ASP A 41 0.12 3.94 2.28
N LEU A 42 -0.95 3.88 1.48
CA LEU A 42 -0.97 4.44 0.13
C LEU A 42 -0.78 5.95 0.15
N LYS A 43 -1.41 6.65 1.10
CA LYS A 43 -1.22 8.09 1.28
C LYS A 43 0.23 8.42 1.66
N ALA A 44 0.79 7.70 2.62
CA ALA A 44 2.18 7.90 3.06
C ALA A 44 3.18 7.62 1.92
N TYR A 45 2.94 6.57 1.14
CA TYR A 45 3.74 6.26 -0.05
C TYR A 45 3.72 7.41 -1.06
N ASN A 46 2.53 7.93 -1.40
CA ASN A 46 2.40 9.04 -2.34
C ASN A 46 3.10 10.30 -1.84
N GLU A 47 2.92 10.65 -0.56
CA GLU A 47 3.58 11.81 0.05
C GLU A 47 5.11 11.67 0.03
N LEU A 48 5.64 10.48 0.35
CA LEU A 48 7.07 10.21 0.34
C LEU A 48 7.64 10.25 -1.09
N ARG A 49 6.96 9.64 -2.05
CA ARG A 49 7.34 9.64 -3.47
C ARG A 49 7.41 11.07 -3.99
N ASP A 50 6.36 11.86 -3.77
CA ASP A 50 6.27 13.22 -4.30
C ASP A 50 7.32 14.15 -3.63
N ALA A 51 7.58 13.99 -2.34
CA ALA A 51 8.67 14.69 -1.66
C ALA A 51 10.04 14.28 -2.22
N GLY A 52 10.26 12.98 -2.44
CA GLY A 52 11.46 12.44 -3.06
C GLY A 52 11.71 13.03 -4.45
N LEU A 53 10.71 12.98 -5.33
CA LEU A 53 10.81 13.55 -6.68
C LEU A 53 11.12 15.05 -6.64
N ARG A 54 10.48 15.81 -5.74
CA ARG A 54 10.78 17.25 -5.59
C ARG A 54 12.24 17.49 -5.19
N MET A 55 12.78 16.70 -4.26
CA MET A 55 14.18 16.82 -3.87
C MET A 55 15.13 16.51 -5.02
N VAL A 56 14.85 15.44 -5.78
CA VAL A 56 15.63 15.08 -6.97
C VAL A 56 15.55 16.18 -8.03
N GLN A 57 14.37 16.75 -8.25
CA GLN A 57 14.18 17.86 -9.20
C GLN A 57 14.98 19.10 -8.80
N MET A 58 15.01 19.47 -7.52
CA MET A 58 15.81 20.60 -7.06
C MET A 58 17.32 20.40 -7.34
N VAL A 59 17.82 19.17 -7.15
CA VAL A 59 19.23 18.84 -7.45
C VAL A 59 19.49 18.85 -8.96
N ALA A 60 18.55 18.34 -9.75
CA ALA A 60 18.61 18.35 -11.22
C ALA A 60 18.69 19.79 -11.74
N ASP A 61 17.85 20.67 -11.20
CA ASP A 61 17.79 22.09 -11.58
C ASP A 61 19.09 22.84 -11.20
N ASP A 62 19.63 22.60 -9.99
CA ASP A 62 20.87 23.22 -9.52
C ASP A 62 22.08 22.78 -10.36
N LYS A 63 22.16 21.49 -10.67
CA LYS A 63 23.24 20.91 -11.50
C LYS A 63 23.04 21.09 -13.00
N LYS A 64 21.86 21.51 -13.45
CA LYS A 64 21.42 21.55 -14.86
C LYS A 64 21.55 20.20 -15.58
N ILE A 65 21.25 19.12 -14.87
CA ILE A 65 21.24 17.75 -15.41
C ILE A 65 19.83 17.18 -15.37
N SER A 66 19.57 16.10 -16.09
CA SER A 66 18.25 15.48 -16.09
C SER A 66 17.96 14.76 -14.77
N LEU A 67 16.67 14.60 -14.45
CA LEU A 67 16.22 13.84 -13.28
C LEU A 67 16.81 12.42 -13.26
N LYS A 68 16.89 11.79 -14.43
CA LYS A 68 17.47 10.46 -14.62
C LYS A 68 18.95 10.42 -14.24
N GLU A 69 19.73 11.42 -14.65
CA GLU A 69 21.14 11.51 -14.29
C GLU A 69 21.36 11.66 -12.77
N VAL A 70 20.50 12.42 -12.08
CA VAL A 70 20.54 12.53 -10.62
C VAL A 70 20.22 11.17 -9.96
N VAL A 71 19.21 10.48 -10.47
CA VAL A 71 18.77 9.17 -9.95
C VAL A 71 19.83 8.08 -10.18
N ASP A 72 20.45 8.08 -11.35
CA ASP A 72 21.57 7.19 -11.69
C ASP A 72 22.80 7.51 -10.81
N GLU A 73 23.07 8.80 -10.53
CA GLU A 73 24.15 9.24 -9.63
C GLU A 73 23.99 8.73 -8.19
N ILE A 74 22.76 8.70 -7.67
CA ILE A 74 22.46 8.17 -6.32
C ILE A 74 22.35 6.64 -6.27
N GLY A 75 22.53 5.94 -7.40
CA GLY A 75 22.51 4.48 -7.48
C GLY A 75 21.12 3.84 -7.36
N TYR A 76 20.06 4.60 -7.64
CA TYR A 76 18.69 4.09 -7.67
C TYR A 76 18.13 4.11 -9.09
N SER A 77 17.03 3.39 -9.32
CA SER A 77 16.27 3.46 -10.56
C SER A 77 14.82 3.76 -10.20
N ILE A 78 14.24 4.81 -10.80
CA ILE A 78 12.79 5.04 -10.71
C ILE A 78 12.14 3.94 -11.56
N LYS A 79 11.62 2.91 -10.90
CA LYS A 79 10.63 2.02 -11.51
C LYS A 79 9.26 2.65 -11.27
N ASP A 80 8.78 3.38 -12.27
CA ASP A 80 7.35 3.64 -12.40
C ASP A 80 6.73 2.39 -13.02
N ASP A 81 6.26 1.45 -12.19
CA ASP A 81 5.31 0.40 -12.61
C ASP A 81 3.87 0.95 -12.52
#